data_AF-A0ABD0RSK0-F1
#
_entry.id   AF-A0ABD0RSK0-F1
#
_cell.length_a   1.000
_cell.length_b   1.000
_cell.length_c   1.000
_cell.angle_alpha   90.00
_cell.angle_beta   90.00
_cell.angle_gamma   90.00
#
_symmetry.space_group_name_H-M   'P 1'
#
loop_
_entity.id
_entity.type
_entity.pdbx_description
1 polymer ?
#
loop_
_entity_poly.entity_id
_entity_poly.type
_entity_poly.pdbx_seq_one_letter_code
_entity_poly.pdbx_strand_id
1 'polypeptide(L)'
;ERIFTELILSIERSRFEVTQLIRAQETSALSQAELLLEQLKNEIEDLERRDTELEQLSHMDNHIHFLQSFQSLSVPPGSTDSPSITVSSHFSFDDVEKSMAQMRENLEHFCREEIK
;
A
#
# COMPACT_ATOMS: atom_id res chain seq x y z
N GLU A 1 14.25 27.00 -34.64
CA GLU A 1 13.43 27.05 -33.40
C GLU A 1 12.42 25.92 -33.28
N ARG A 2 11.61 25.59 -34.29
CA ARG A 2 10.54 24.56 -34.21
C ARG A 2 10.95 23.21 -33.58
N ILE A 3 12.13 22.68 -33.90
CA ILE A 3 12.63 21.40 -33.35
C ILE A 3 12.81 21.47 -31.82
N PHE A 4 13.36 22.58 -31.30
CA PHE A 4 13.54 22.76 -29.85
C PHE A 4 12.20 22.87 -29.13
N THR A 5 11.22 23.55 -29.74
CA THR A 5 9.85 23.62 -29.20
C THR A 5 9.20 22.23 -29.14
N GLU A 6 9.30 21.45 -30.21
CA GLU A 6 8.75 20.08 -30.24
C GLU A 6 9.44 19.17 -29.20
N LEU A 7 10.75 19.33 -29.00
CA LEU A 7 11.51 18.60 -27.97
C LEU A 7 11.05 18.97 -26.55
N ILE A 8 10.92 20.26 -26.24
CA ILE A 8 10.43 20.73 -24.93
C ILE A 8 9.03 20.16 -24.65
N LEU A 9 8.12 20.25 -25.61
CA LEU A 9 6.77 19.70 -25.47
C LEU A 9 6.77 18.19 -25.23
N SER A 10 7.68 17.45 -25.85
CA SER A 10 7.84 16.01 -25.61
C SER A 10 8.30 15.71 -24.18
N ILE A 11 9.28 16.48 -23.66
CA ILE A 11 9.77 16.35 -22.28
C ILE A 11 8.67 16.69 -21.27
N GLU A 12 7.92 17.77 -21.50
CA GLU A 12 6.80 18.17 -20.63
C GLU A 12 5.70 17.11 -20.61
N ARG A 13 5.36 16.52 -21.76
CA ARG A 13 4.41 15.41 -21.85
C ARG A 13 4.90 14.20 -21.05
N SER A 14 6.15 13.79 -21.25
CA SER A 14 6.75 12.65 -20.53
C SER A 14 6.74 12.88 -19.01
N ARG A 15 7.13 14.09 -18.57
CA ARG A 15 7.06 14.48 -17.14
C ARG A 15 5.63 14.36 -16.60
N PHE A 16 4.64 14.83 -17.35
CA PHE A 16 3.24 14.73 -16.95
C PHE A 16 2.80 13.28 -16.79
N GLU A 17 3.11 12.42 -17.76
CA GLU A 17 2.79 10.98 -17.73
C GLU A 17 3.41 10.29 -16.51
N VAL A 18 4.72 10.49 -16.27
CA VAL A 18 5.42 9.91 -15.11
C VAL A 18 4.80 10.41 -13.79
N THR A 19 4.47 11.70 -13.70
CA THR A 19 3.82 12.27 -12.51
C THR A 19 2.46 11.62 -12.24
N GLN A 20 1.68 11.37 -13.30
CA GLN A 20 0.36 10.73 -13.17
C GLN A 20 0.48 9.26 -12.75
N LEU A 21 1.49 8.54 -13.24
CA LEU A 21 1.77 7.16 -12.80
C LEU A 21 2.13 7.10 -11.31
N ILE A 22 3.01 8.00 -10.85
CA ILE A 22 3.38 8.09 -9.42
C ILE A 22 2.13 8.33 -8.56
N ARG A 23 1.28 9.28 -8.93
CA ARG A 23 0.04 9.59 -8.19
C ARG A 23 -0.94 8.43 -8.18
N ALA A 24 -1.09 7.71 -9.29
CA ALA A 24 -1.96 6.55 -9.35
C ALA A 24 -1.47 5.44 -8.42
N GLN A 25 -0.16 5.21 -8.39
CA GLN A 25 0.47 4.25 -7.50
C GLN A 25 0.34 4.65 -6.02
N GLU A 26 0.57 5.93 -5.68
CA GLU A 26 0.35 6.48 -4.33
C GLU A 26 -1.09 6.29 -3.88
N THR A 27 -2.06 6.63 -4.74
CA THR A 27 -3.50 6.47 -4.45
C THR A 27 -3.85 5.00 -4.21
N SER A 28 -3.33 4.08 -5.01
CA SER A 28 -3.57 2.64 -4.84
C SER A 28 -2.92 2.08 -3.58
N ALA A 29 -1.73 2.56 -3.21
CA ALA A 29 -1.06 2.15 -1.98
C ALA A 29 -1.80 2.67 -0.74
N LEU A 30 -2.28 3.92 -0.79
CA LEU A 30 -3.06 4.52 0.28
C LEU A 30 -4.38 3.79 0.50
N SER A 31 -5.13 3.50 -0.56
CA SER A 31 -6.41 2.80 -0.43
C SER A 31 -6.26 1.38 0.12
N GLN A 32 -5.19 0.69 -0.25
CA GLN A 32 -4.85 -0.61 0.31
C GLN A 32 -4.52 -0.52 1.81
N ALA A 33 -3.74 0.49 2.21
CA ALA A 33 -3.40 0.74 3.61
C ALA A 33 -4.63 1.10 4.44
N GLU A 34 -5.55 1.92 3.91
CA GLU A 34 -6.81 2.27 4.56
C GLU A 34 -7.70 1.04 4.78
N LEU A 35 -7.82 0.17 3.77
CA LEU A 35 -8.58 -1.08 3.88
C LEU A 35 -7.99 -1.99 4.95
N LEU A 36 -6.67 -2.14 4.99
CA LEU A 36 -6.00 -2.95 6.02
C LEU A 36 -6.17 -2.34 7.41
N LEU A 37 -6.08 -1.02 7.54
CA LEU A 37 -6.29 -0.32 8.81
C LEU A 37 -7.71 -0.56 9.33
N GLU A 38 -8.71 -0.50 8.45
CA GLU A 38 -10.09 -0.74 8.83
C GLU A 38 -10.32 -2.20 9.26
N GLN A 39 -9.72 -3.17 8.56
CA GLN A 39 -9.76 -4.57 8.97
C GLN A 39 -9.16 -4.77 10.36
N LEU A 40 -7.99 -4.19 10.63
CA LEU A 40 -7.32 -4.29 11.92
C LEU A 40 -8.13 -3.64 13.05
N LYS A 41 -8.80 -2.50 12.80
CA LYS A 41 -9.68 -1.88 13.79
C LYS A 41 -10.85 -2.80 14.17
N ASN A 42 -11.52 -3.38 13.17
CA ASN A 42 -12.62 -4.31 13.39
C ASN A 42 -12.13 -5.58 14.13
N GLU A 43 -10.93 -6.07 13.84
CA GLU A 43 -10.33 -7.21 14.54
C GLU A 43 -10.04 -6.88 16.02
N ILE A 44 -9.52 -5.68 16.31
CA ILE A 44 -9.30 -5.21 17.68
C ILE A 44 -10.63 -5.11 18.44
N GLU A 45 -11.66 -4.49 17.85
CA GLU A 45 -12.98 -4.36 18.50
C GLU A 45 -13.61 -5.73 18.78
N ASP A 46 -13.48 -6.69 17.86
CA ASP A 46 -13.96 -8.05 18.08
C ASP A 46 -13.17 -8.78 19.17
N LEU A 47 -11.85 -8.61 19.20
CA LEU A 47 -10.97 -9.13 20.26
C LEU A 47 -11.36 -8.55 21.63
N GLU A 48 -11.53 -7.23 21.74
CA GLU A 48 -11.95 -6.57 22.98
C GLU A 48 -13.33 -7.06 23.44
N ARG A 49 -14.29 -7.19 22.51
CA ARG A 49 -15.61 -7.75 22.84
C ARG A 49 -15.48 -9.18 23.40
N ARG A 50 -14.74 -10.06 22.73
CA ARG A 50 -14.56 -11.44 23.19
C ARG A 50 -13.80 -11.52 24.52
N ASP A 51 -12.83 -10.65 24.74
CA ASP A 51 -12.10 -10.57 26.01
C ASP A 51 -13.07 -10.27 27.17
N THR A 52 -13.94 -9.26 27.00
CA THR A 52 -14.96 -8.94 28.01
C THR A 52 -15.98 -10.08 28.22
N GLU A 53 -16.39 -10.77 27.15
CA GLU A 53 -17.31 -11.91 27.24
C GLU A 53 -16.66 -13.10 27.96
N LEU A 54 -15.37 -13.36 27.71
CA LEU A 54 -14.59 -14.40 28.38
C LEU A 54 -14.38 -14.08 29.86
N GLU A 55 -14.10 -12.82 30.21
CA GLU A 55 -13.97 -12.39 31.60
C GLU A 55 -15.28 -12.60 32.36
N GLN A 56 -16.43 -12.21 31.78
CA GLN A 56 -17.75 -12.48 32.36
C GLN A 56 -18.02 -13.98 32.51
N LEU A 57 -17.67 -14.78 31.49
CA LEU A 57 -17.85 -16.22 31.51
C LEU A 57 -17.03 -16.89 32.61
N SER A 58 -15.83 -16.37 32.90
CA SER A 58 -14.94 -16.90 33.94
C SER A 58 -15.52 -16.78 35.36
N HIS A 59 -16.40 -15.80 35.58
CA HIS A 59 -17.08 -15.55 36.85
C HIS A 59 -18.43 -16.27 36.98
N MET A 60 -18.82 -17.08 36.00
CA MET A 60 -20.14 -17.71 35.97
C MET A 60 -20.15 -19.09 36.66
N ASP A 61 -21.00 -19.23 37.68
CA ASP A 61 -21.13 -20.48 38.46
C ASP A 61 -21.87 -21.61 37.69
N ASN A 62 -22.66 -21.28 36.66
CA ASN A 62 -23.38 -22.28 35.87
C ASN A 62 -22.45 -22.96 34.85
N HIS A 63 -21.90 -24.10 35.23
CA HIS A 63 -20.96 -24.86 34.41
C HIS A 63 -21.54 -25.40 33.08
N ILE A 64 -22.87 -25.61 32.98
CA ILE A 64 -23.50 -26.05 31.71
C ILE A 64 -23.48 -24.88 30.71
N HIS A 65 -23.87 -23.69 31.17
CA HIS A 65 -23.86 -22.49 30.34
C HIS A 65 -22.43 -22.07 29.97
N PHE A 66 -21.46 -22.27 30.88
CA PHE A 66 -20.04 -22.07 30.61
C PHE A 66 -19.58 -22.92 29.41
N LEU A 67 -19.84 -24.23 29.43
CA LEU A 67 -19.41 -25.14 28.37
C LEU A 67 -20.04 -24.80 27.01
N GLN A 68 -21.31 -24.36 27.01
CA GLN A 68 -22.00 -23.96 25.78
C GLN A 68 -21.42 -22.68 25.17
N SER A 69 -21.18 -21.64 25.99
CA SER A 69 -20.69 -20.34 25.51
C SER A 69 -19.18 -20.31 25.23
N PHE A 70 -18.39 -21.10 25.96
CA PHE A 70 -16.94 -21.17 25.74
C PHE A 70 -16.60 -21.73 24.35
N GLN A 71 -17.37 -22.72 23.87
CA GLN A 71 -17.11 -23.35 22.58
C GLN A 71 -17.19 -22.34 21.42
N SER A 72 -18.15 -21.41 21.45
CA SER A 72 -18.25 -20.33 20.46
C SER A 72 -17.14 -19.28 20.55
N LEU A 73 -16.59 -19.04 21.75
CA LEU A 73 -15.55 -18.03 21.99
C LEU A 73 -14.13 -18.56 21.79
N SER A 74 -13.95 -19.88 21.88
CA SER A 74 -12.65 -20.54 21.79
C SER A 74 -12.02 -20.54 20.39
N VAL A 75 -12.81 -20.24 19.36
CA VAL A 75 -12.32 -20.16 17.97
C VAL A 75 -11.87 -18.72 17.70
N PRO A 76 -10.58 -18.47 17.45
CA PRO A 76 -10.11 -17.13 17.08
C PRO A 76 -10.75 -16.72 15.73
N PRO A 77 -11.34 -15.52 15.63
CA PRO A 77 -11.67 -14.95 14.34
C PRO A 77 -10.39 -14.72 13.55
N GLY A 78 -10.42 -14.98 12.24
CA GLY A 78 -9.31 -14.66 11.35
C GLY A 78 -8.17 -15.70 11.26
N SER A 79 -8.23 -16.83 11.97
CA SER A 79 -7.16 -17.85 11.90
C SER A 79 -6.95 -18.49 10.51
N THR A 80 -7.92 -18.38 9.60
CA THR A 80 -7.83 -18.87 8.22
C THR A 80 -7.72 -17.78 7.15
N ASP A 81 -8.10 -16.53 7.46
CA ASP A 81 -8.25 -15.45 6.47
C ASP A 81 -7.46 -14.17 6.81
N SER A 82 -6.56 -14.22 7.80
CA SER A 82 -5.64 -13.10 8.03
C SER A 82 -4.89 -12.81 6.73
N PRO A 83 -5.12 -11.65 6.09
CA PRO A 83 -4.53 -11.37 4.80
C PRO A 83 -3.03 -11.39 5.01
N SER A 84 -2.30 -12.23 4.27
CA SER A 84 -0.85 -12.16 4.28
C SER A 84 -0.50 -10.72 3.88
N ILE A 85 -0.07 -9.91 4.84
CA ILE A 85 0.30 -8.51 4.62
C ILE A 85 1.58 -8.56 3.80
N THR A 86 1.41 -8.72 2.50
CA THR A 86 2.50 -8.60 1.54
C THR A 86 2.67 -7.11 1.36
N VAL A 87 3.45 -6.49 2.25
CA VAL A 87 3.95 -5.15 2.02
C VAL A 87 4.79 -5.25 0.76
N SER A 88 4.23 -4.89 -0.39
CA SER A 88 5.00 -4.88 -1.63
C SER A 88 6.03 -3.77 -1.52
N SER A 89 7.22 -4.11 -1.04
CA SER A 89 8.38 -3.20 -0.97
C SER A 89 8.91 -2.81 -2.36
N HIS A 90 8.25 -3.20 -3.44
CA HIS A 90 8.71 -3.04 -4.82
C HIS A 90 8.38 -1.67 -5.43
N PHE A 91 8.15 -0.65 -4.62
CA PHE A 91 7.96 0.72 -5.09
C PHE A 91 9.31 1.45 -5.19
N SER A 92 10.23 0.92 -6.00
CA SER A 92 11.47 1.61 -6.33
C SER A 92 11.30 2.39 -7.63
N PHE A 93 11.79 3.64 -7.63
CA PHE A 93 11.92 4.46 -8.82
C PHE A 93 13.35 4.46 -9.37
N ASP A 94 14.25 3.58 -8.88
CA ASP A 94 15.67 3.57 -9.25
C ASP A 94 15.86 3.43 -10.76
N ASP A 95 15.03 2.59 -11.42
CA ASP A 95 15.11 2.41 -12.87
C ASP A 95 14.59 3.63 -13.65
N VAL A 96 13.61 4.34 -13.09
CA VAL A 96 13.11 5.61 -13.66
C VAL A 96 14.18 6.69 -13.50
N GLU A 97 14.80 6.79 -12.32
CA GLU A 97 15.88 7.74 -12.04
C GLU A 97 17.10 7.50 -12.94
N LYS A 98 17.54 6.25 -13.08
CA LYS A 98 18.63 5.87 -14.00
C LYS A 98 18.30 6.25 -15.45
N SER A 99 17.08 5.94 -15.90
CA SER A 99 16.64 6.26 -17.27
C SER A 99 16.61 7.77 -17.50
N MET A 100 16.15 8.55 -16.52
CA MET A 100 16.15 10.02 -16.60
C MET A 100 17.56 10.61 -16.58
N ALA A 101 18.47 10.06 -15.78
CA ALA A 101 19.87 10.46 -15.77
C ALA A 101 20.54 10.22 -17.13
N GLN A 102 20.30 9.04 -17.72
CA GLN A 102 20.82 8.70 -19.05
C GLN A 102 20.25 9.62 -20.14
N MET A 103 18.94 9.91 -20.09
CA MET A 103 18.31 10.83 -21.03
C MET A 103 18.94 12.23 -20.96
N ARG A 104 19.20 12.74 -19.75
CA ARG A 104 19.88 14.03 -19.54
C ARG A 104 21.29 14.02 -20.14
N GLU A 105 22.08 12.99 -19.83
CA GLU A 105 23.45 12.86 -20.34
C GLU A 105 23.48 12.84 -21.88
N ASN A 106 22.57 12.06 -22.50
CA ASN A 106 22.45 11.98 -23.95
C ASN A 106 22.09 13.34 -24.56
N LEU A 107 21.17 14.08 -23.93
CA LEU A 107 20.76 15.42 -24.40
C LEU A 107 21.93 16.41 -24.33
N GLU A 108 22.67 16.40 -23.22
CA GLU A 108 23.83 17.26 -23.04
C GLU A 108 24.98 16.91 -24.00
N HIS A 109 25.22 15.62 -24.23
CA HIS A 109 26.20 15.15 -25.21
C HIS A 109 25.83 15.62 -26.62
N PHE A 110 24.58 15.43 -27.04
CA PHE A 110 24.08 15.89 -28.33
C PHE A 110 24.27 17.40 -28.51
N CYS A 111 23.88 18.20 -27.51
CA CYS A 111 24.05 19.65 -27.56
C CYS A 111 25.53 20.06 -27.68
N ARG A 112 26.47 19.35 -27.04
CA ARG A 112 27.90 19.67 -27.12
C ARG A 112 28.51 19.35 -28.49
N GLU A 113 28.07 18.27 -29.13
CA GLU A 113 28.61 17.85 -30.43
C GLU A 113 28.07 18.72 -31.59
N GLU A 114 26.82 19.17 -31.51
CA GLU A 114 26.21 20.03 -32.55
C GLU A 114 26.63 21.52 -32.46
N ILE A 115 27.22 21.95 -31.34
CA ILE A 115 27.70 23.34 -31.12
C ILE A 115 29.19 23.50 -31.47
N LYS A 116 29.90 22.42 -31.81
CA LYS A 116 31.27 22.45 -32.35
C LYS A 116 31.29 22.74 -33.85
#